data_AF-M7TAI0-F1
#
_entry.id   AF-M7TAI0-F1
#
_cell.length_a   1.000
_cell.length_b   1.000
_cell.length_c   1.000
_cell.angle_alpha   90.00
_cell.angle_beta   90.00
_cell.angle_gamma   90.00
#
_symmetry.space_group_name_H-M   'P 1'
#
loop_
_entity.id
_entity.type
_entity.pdbx_description
1 polymer ?
#
loop_
_entity_poly.entity_id
_entity_poly.type
_entity_poly.pdbx_seq_one_letter_code
_entity_poly.pdbx_strand_id
1 'polypeptide(L)'
;MSRYGNGEEWCLPLLLKSVKEIIQTLVPSKDRVYLDEGLNVDLIMQQFSRGMADLEKLASWLSGVLKSHCAPMRDEWVDEMYNQLTNGNRNNDMELLVAGMRNLLSVLEAMKLDVANHQIRCLRPILIEDTVHFEQRFFLKKIRDGKLDPMPARDWYSEMTLRYGDLPSTSSHAFGEMGVFVEALSRMVLPSHPEQFPDTLIFDEERLLKLRSDMLDTINLEVCMRLYEEYENSTSNSQFSTFLHRLSADPSDFLSSGLEEDGQEFNFSAPRSRPSSLVLSVSGSAHSSPRSSLVMLTPSRTPSRTPSPANRAENRRSKARDLYNSLVALLQSSPNNMEPQQRWREMKDSLALQIFRFTHAPTEALMQFEEKLSLHISQHRSPLFREVERHFHRRLLTELQQRMKEFKGLTGVGLFSVATGGRLHGPGRTWDGSRDSLQDRERNTSESSVREAREEGGVEDMATRLGHLATLHWRVWAQLVYLRDVDTEMTNSDEGAGYV
;
A
#
# COMPACT_ATOMS: atom_id res chain seq x y z
N MET A 1 6.80 8.79 58.93
CA MET A 1 8.25 8.59 58.67
C MET A 1 8.53 7.13 58.34
N SER A 2 8.10 6.64 57.18
CA SER A 2 8.42 5.27 56.72
C SER A 2 8.36 5.24 55.19
N ARG A 3 9.47 5.61 54.53
CA ARG A 3 9.64 5.52 53.05
C ARG A 3 11.11 5.54 52.60
N TYR A 4 12.05 5.00 53.37
CA TYR A 4 13.39 4.71 52.85
C TYR A 4 13.74 3.27 53.22
N GLY A 5 14.11 2.47 52.22
CA GLY A 5 14.36 1.04 52.38
C GLY A 5 15.52 0.79 53.34
N ASN A 6 15.27 -0.03 54.36
CA ASN A 6 16.30 -0.55 55.28
C ASN A 6 17.11 -1.67 54.60
N GLY A 7 17.91 -1.32 53.60
CA GLY A 7 18.85 -2.23 52.95
C GLY A 7 20.09 -1.45 52.47
N GLU A 8 21.27 -1.94 52.84
CA GLU A 8 22.58 -1.26 52.77
C GLU A 8 23.17 -1.02 51.37
N GLU A 9 22.35 -0.84 50.33
CA GLU A 9 22.86 -0.48 49.00
C GLU A 9 22.22 0.82 48.52
N TRP A 10 23.02 1.89 48.47
CA TRP A 10 22.60 3.13 47.83
C TRP A 10 22.32 2.84 46.34
N CYS A 11 21.10 3.15 45.88
CA CYS A 11 20.75 3.00 44.45
C CYS A 11 21.55 3.96 43.54
N LEU A 12 22.07 5.05 44.09
CA LEU A 12 22.80 6.09 43.36
C LEU A 12 24.12 5.58 42.72
N PRO A 13 25.02 4.88 43.44
CA PRO A 13 26.20 4.26 42.83
C PRO A 13 25.84 3.30 41.69
N LEU A 14 24.79 2.49 41.85
CA LEU A 14 24.32 1.59 40.78
C LEU A 14 23.83 2.39 39.57
N LEU A 15 23.03 3.44 39.80
CA LEU A 15 22.55 4.32 38.74
C LEU A 15 23.70 4.98 37.99
N LEU A 16 24.68 5.55 38.70
CA LEU A 16 25.83 6.24 38.08
C LEU A 16 26.71 5.26 37.30
N LYS A 17 26.91 4.03 37.81
CA LYS A 17 27.59 2.95 37.06
C LYS A 17 26.83 2.59 35.79
N SER A 18 25.52 2.37 35.88
CA SER A 18 24.68 2.08 34.71
C SER A 18 24.70 3.20 33.68
N VAL A 19 24.60 4.47 34.11
CA VAL A 19 24.72 5.64 33.24
C VAL A 19 26.08 5.65 32.54
N LYS A 20 27.17 5.41 33.29
CA LYS A 20 28.53 5.35 32.74
C LYS A 20 28.65 4.27 31.68
N GLU A 21 28.20 3.06 31.96
CA GLU A 21 28.23 1.92 31.02
C GLU A 21 27.41 2.21 29.76
N ILE A 22 26.24 2.84 29.90
CA ILE A 22 25.43 3.24 28.74
C ILE A 22 26.17 4.26 27.90
N ILE A 23 26.73 5.32 28.49
CA ILE A 23 27.49 6.35 27.74
C ILE A 23 28.72 5.72 27.07
N GLN A 24 29.41 4.78 27.70
CA GLN A 24 30.54 4.04 27.09
C GLN A 24 30.15 3.28 25.80
N THR A 25 28.90 2.83 25.70
CA THR A 25 28.37 2.21 24.46
C THR A 25 27.99 3.22 23.39
N LEU A 26 27.75 4.48 23.76
CA LEU A 26 27.34 5.56 22.87
C LEU A 26 28.52 6.34 22.29
N VAL A 27 29.65 6.40 23.01
CA VAL A 27 30.82 7.18 22.61
C VAL A 27 31.90 6.34 21.91
N PRO A 28 32.66 6.93 20.97
CA PRO A 28 33.83 6.29 20.37
C PRO A 28 34.89 5.89 21.41
N SER A 29 35.71 4.87 21.10
CA SER A 29 36.75 4.35 22.01
C SER A 29 37.73 5.41 22.53
N LYS A 30 38.01 6.46 21.74
CA LYS A 30 38.89 7.57 22.11
C LYS A 30 38.35 8.43 23.25
N ASP A 31 37.02 8.55 23.38
CA ASP A 31 36.37 9.45 24.33
C ASP A 31 36.05 8.74 25.66
N ARG A 32 36.29 7.42 25.74
CA ARG A 32 36.07 6.61 26.94
C ARG A 32 36.97 7.00 28.10
N VAL A 33 38.22 7.40 27.83
CA VAL A 33 39.15 7.84 28.87
C VAL A 33 38.63 9.11 29.55
N TYR A 34 38.18 10.07 28.75
CA TYR A 34 37.58 11.31 29.25
C TYR A 34 36.30 11.05 30.07
N LEU A 35 35.48 10.10 29.64
CA LEU A 35 34.30 9.65 30.39
C LEU A 35 34.67 8.96 31.72
N ASP A 36 35.71 8.14 31.73
CA ASP A 36 36.17 7.46 32.95
C ASP A 36 36.69 8.44 34.00
N GLU A 37 37.37 9.50 33.56
CA GLU A 37 37.85 10.59 34.43
C GLU A 37 36.69 11.45 34.96
N GLY A 38 35.77 11.87 34.08
CA GLY A 38 34.68 12.78 34.45
C GLY A 38 33.54 12.12 35.22
N LEU A 39 33.29 10.83 35.01
CA LEU A 39 32.28 10.04 35.72
C LEU A 39 32.93 8.92 36.56
N ASN A 40 33.88 9.29 37.40
CA ASN A 40 34.47 8.38 38.39
C ASN A 40 33.51 8.19 39.57
N VAL A 41 32.74 7.10 39.55
CA VAL A 41 31.70 6.82 40.55
C VAL A 41 32.26 6.73 41.96
N ASP A 42 33.41 6.09 42.16
CA ASP A 42 33.99 5.94 43.50
C ASP A 42 34.37 7.30 44.10
N LEU A 43 34.96 8.18 43.28
CA LEU A 43 35.28 9.55 43.69
C LEU A 43 34.02 10.37 44.01
N ILE A 44 33.00 10.28 43.17
CA ILE A 44 31.72 10.98 43.36
C ILE A 44 31.06 10.51 44.67
N MET A 45 31.03 9.20 44.93
CA MET A 45 30.48 8.66 46.17
C MET A 45 31.26 9.11 47.40
N GLN A 46 32.59 9.19 47.32
CA GLN A 46 33.41 9.75 48.40
C GLN A 46 33.07 11.22 48.66
N GLN A 47 32.88 12.03 47.61
CA GLN A 47 32.50 13.43 47.75
C GLN A 47 31.13 13.60 48.41
N PHE A 48 30.15 12.75 48.05
CA PHE A 48 28.83 12.74 48.70
C PHE A 48 28.93 12.41 50.19
N SER A 49 29.71 11.39 50.57
CA SER A 49 29.87 10.97 51.98
C SER A 49 30.48 12.07 52.87
N ARG A 50 31.24 13.00 52.27
CA ARG A 50 31.90 14.11 52.97
C ARG A 50 31.17 15.44 52.82
N GLY A 51 30.01 15.46 52.13
CA GLY A 51 29.24 16.69 51.88
C GLY A 51 29.92 17.69 50.96
N MET A 52 30.84 17.25 50.10
CA MET A 52 31.62 18.11 49.18
C MET A 52 31.27 17.90 47.70
N ALA A 53 30.22 17.14 47.40
CA ALA A 53 29.83 16.85 46.02
C ALA A 53 29.23 18.09 45.34
N ASP A 54 29.79 18.45 44.17
CA ASP A 54 29.28 19.54 43.33
C ASP A 54 28.43 18.96 42.19
N LEU A 55 27.12 18.87 42.44
CA LEU A 55 26.17 18.29 41.49
C LEU A 55 25.92 19.21 40.28
N GLU A 56 26.08 20.53 40.43
CA GLU A 56 25.91 21.48 39.34
C GLU A 56 27.04 21.33 38.32
N LYS A 57 28.29 21.19 38.79
CA LYS A 57 29.43 20.89 37.93
C LYS A 57 29.28 19.54 37.23
N LEU A 58 28.82 18.50 37.94
CA LEU A 58 28.57 17.18 37.35
C LEU A 58 27.48 17.25 36.27
N ALA A 59 26.36 17.93 36.55
CA ALA A 59 25.26 18.10 35.60
C ALA A 59 25.70 18.89 34.36
N SER A 60 26.49 19.95 34.53
CA SER A 60 27.03 20.75 33.42
C SER A 60 27.95 19.93 32.53
N TRP A 61 28.88 19.19 33.13
CA TRP A 61 29.78 18.29 32.40
C TRP A 61 29.00 17.21 31.64
N LEU A 62 28.02 16.57 32.30
CA LEU A 62 27.21 15.52 31.70
C LEU A 62 26.38 16.05 30.53
N SER A 63 25.78 17.24 30.68
CA SER A 63 25.07 17.92 29.58
C SER A 63 25.99 18.16 28.38
N GLY A 64 27.22 18.63 28.61
CA GLY A 64 28.22 18.81 27.56
C GLY A 64 28.58 17.52 26.84
N VAL A 65 28.82 16.43 27.58
CA VAL A 65 29.10 15.11 27.00
C VAL A 65 27.91 14.63 26.15
N LEU A 66 26.69 14.70 26.67
CA LEU A 66 25.51 14.23 25.95
C LEU A 66 25.29 15.03 24.67
N LYS A 67 25.32 16.37 24.73
CA LYS A 67 25.18 17.24 23.54
C LYS A 67 26.26 17.01 22.48
N SER A 68 27.48 16.67 22.90
CA SER A 68 28.57 16.39 21.95
C SER A 68 28.38 15.08 21.17
N HIS A 69 27.54 14.16 21.67
CA HIS A 69 27.35 12.83 21.09
C HIS A 69 25.90 12.54 20.64
N CYS A 70 24.90 13.33 21.05
CA CYS A 70 23.52 13.18 20.61
C CYS A 70 23.20 13.96 19.33
N ALA A 71 22.02 13.73 18.76
CA ALA A 71 21.51 14.55 17.67
C ALA A 71 21.06 15.93 18.20
N PRO A 72 21.26 17.04 17.46
CA PRO A 72 20.92 18.40 17.93
C PRO A 72 19.45 18.58 18.37
N MET A 73 18.54 17.81 17.77
CA MET A 73 17.12 17.81 18.15
C MET A 73 16.83 17.28 19.56
N ARG A 74 17.81 16.63 20.20
CA ARG A 74 17.70 16.10 21.57
C ARG A 74 18.26 17.09 22.61
N ASP A 75 18.91 18.17 22.18
CA ASP A 75 19.57 19.12 23.09
C ASP A 75 18.59 19.74 24.09
N GLU A 76 17.35 20.02 23.69
CA GLU A 76 16.30 20.53 24.60
C GLU A 76 16.00 19.58 25.76
N TRP A 77 16.05 18.26 25.52
CA TRP A 77 15.82 17.25 26.56
C TRP A 77 17.01 17.18 27.52
N VAL A 78 18.23 17.36 26.99
CA VAL A 78 19.46 17.44 27.77
C VAL A 78 19.45 18.71 28.64
N ASP A 79 18.97 19.83 28.10
CA ASP A 79 18.83 21.09 28.84
C ASP A 79 17.79 20.99 29.95
N GLU A 80 16.65 20.33 29.70
CA GLU A 80 15.65 20.07 30.73
C GLU A 80 16.23 19.20 31.85
N MET A 81 16.96 18.14 31.52
CA MET A 81 17.66 17.30 32.49
C MET A 81 18.66 18.12 33.33
N TYR A 82 19.46 18.96 32.68
CA TYR A 82 20.41 19.84 33.34
C TYR A 82 19.73 20.83 34.30
N ASN A 83 18.64 21.45 33.87
CA ASN A 83 17.86 22.40 34.66
C ASN A 83 17.24 21.71 35.88
N GLN A 84 16.68 20.51 35.72
CA GLN A 84 16.10 19.72 36.82
C GLN A 84 17.17 19.35 37.86
N LEU A 85 18.33 18.87 37.44
CA LEU A 85 19.43 18.54 38.35
C LEU A 85 19.97 19.78 39.08
N THR A 86 20.14 20.89 38.37
CA THR A 86 20.70 22.13 38.94
C THR A 86 19.72 22.81 39.89
N ASN A 87 18.46 22.96 39.49
CA ASN A 87 17.43 23.58 40.32
C ASN A 87 17.05 22.70 41.51
N GLY A 88 17.00 21.37 41.32
CA GLY A 88 16.78 20.43 42.42
C GLY A 88 17.88 20.54 43.48
N ASN A 89 19.13 20.69 43.07
CA ASN A 89 20.25 20.89 44.01
C ASN A 89 20.18 22.24 44.73
N ARG A 90 19.96 23.35 44.00
CA ARG A 90 19.93 24.71 44.57
C ARG A 90 18.77 24.93 45.53
N ASN A 91 17.60 24.36 45.23
CA ASN A 91 16.39 24.51 46.04
C ASN A 91 16.23 23.40 47.09
N ASN A 92 17.16 22.43 47.14
CA ASN A 92 17.09 21.23 47.97
C ASN A 92 15.80 20.43 47.75
N ASP A 93 15.35 20.35 46.50
CA ASP A 93 14.16 19.63 46.06
C ASP A 93 14.56 18.23 45.53
N MET A 94 14.34 17.23 46.37
CA MET A 94 14.67 15.84 46.07
C MET A 94 13.79 15.25 44.96
N GLU A 95 12.54 15.70 44.81
CA GLU A 95 11.65 15.18 43.76
C GLU A 95 12.14 15.65 42.39
N LEU A 96 12.58 16.90 42.30
CA LEU A 96 13.14 17.47 41.08
C LEU A 96 14.50 16.84 40.71
N LEU A 97 15.34 16.51 41.70
CA LEU A 97 16.57 15.75 41.47
C LEU A 97 16.31 14.34 40.91
N VAL A 98 15.34 13.62 41.50
CA VAL A 98 14.94 12.30 41.01
C VAL A 98 14.33 12.41 39.61
N ALA A 99 13.56 13.47 39.32
CA ALA A 99 13.05 13.74 37.98
C ALA A 99 14.19 13.96 36.98
N GLY A 100 15.21 14.75 37.32
CA GLY A 100 16.41 14.94 36.50
C GLY A 100 17.16 13.64 36.22
N MET A 101 17.33 12.79 37.23
CA MET A 101 17.95 11.45 37.07
C MET A 101 17.12 10.52 36.18
N ARG A 102 15.78 10.58 36.25
CA ARG A 102 14.91 9.84 35.33
C ARG A 102 15.00 10.38 33.91
N ASN A 103 15.02 11.70 33.74
CA ASN A 103 15.14 12.33 32.43
C ASN A 103 16.49 12.02 31.77
N LEU A 104 17.56 11.96 32.55
CA LEU A 104 18.87 11.45 32.09
C LEU A 104 18.75 10.05 31.49
N LEU A 105 18.08 9.11 32.16
CA LEU A 105 17.86 7.76 31.60
C LEU A 105 17.03 7.80 30.32
N SER A 106 15.99 8.61 30.26
CA SER A 106 15.16 8.79 29.05
C SER A 106 15.99 9.32 27.86
N VAL A 107 16.88 10.29 28.10
CA VAL A 107 17.81 10.80 27.08
C VAL A 107 18.76 9.70 26.60
N LEU A 108 19.34 8.93 27.53
CA LEU A 108 20.26 7.84 27.19
C LEU A 108 19.59 6.71 26.41
N GLU A 109 18.35 6.36 26.75
CA GLU A 109 17.55 5.39 26.00
C GLU A 109 17.29 5.86 24.56
N ALA A 110 16.88 7.13 24.42
CA ALA A 110 16.68 7.73 23.11
C ALA A 110 17.98 7.73 22.28
N MET A 111 19.12 8.10 22.88
CA MET A 111 20.42 8.07 22.22
C MET A 111 20.82 6.64 21.78
N LYS A 112 20.53 5.62 22.60
CA LYS A 112 20.77 4.21 22.22
C LYS A 112 19.96 3.81 21.00
N LEU A 113 18.68 4.20 20.95
CA LEU A 113 17.83 3.97 19.77
C LEU A 113 18.35 4.72 18.54
N ASP A 114 18.85 5.95 18.71
CA ASP A 114 19.42 6.75 17.62
C ASP A 114 20.63 6.06 16.98
N VAL A 115 21.57 5.56 17.81
CA VAL A 115 22.73 4.79 17.36
C VAL A 115 22.31 3.49 16.67
N ALA A 116 21.41 2.72 17.27
CA ALA A 116 20.93 1.45 16.68
C ALA A 116 20.22 1.69 15.33
N ASN A 117 19.35 2.69 15.25
CA ASN A 117 18.66 3.06 14.00
C ASN A 117 19.64 3.55 12.93
N HIS A 118 20.66 4.32 13.31
CA HIS A 118 21.73 4.72 12.40
C HIS A 118 22.49 3.50 11.89
N GLN A 119 22.89 2.57 12.76
CA GLN A 119 23.58 1.34 12.38
C GLN A 119 22.73 0.49 11.41
N ILE A 120 21.45 0.27 11.70
CA ILE A 120 20.53 -0.42 10.79
C ILE A 120 20.47 0.28 9.44
N ARG A 121 20.38 1.62 9.42
CA ARG A 121 20.32 2.40 8.18
C ARG A 121 21.61 2.27 7.35
N CYS A 122 22.77 2.25 7.99
CA CYS A 122 24.06 2.11 7.32
C CYS A 122 24.32 0.68 6.83
N LEU A 123 23.92 -0.33 7.59
CA LEU A 123 24.11 -1.73 7.23
C LEU A 123 23.11 -2.22 6.18
N ARG A 124 21.87 -1.69 6.18
CA ARG A 124 20.79 -2.16 5.32
C ARG A 124 21.16 -2.24 3.82
N PRO A 125 21.75 -1.21 3.17
CA PRO A 125 22.11 -1.32 1.76
C PRO A 125 23.12 -2.44 1.48
N ILE A 126 24.08 -2.63 2.38
CA ILE A 126 25.13 -3.64 2.26
C ILE A 126 24.51 -5.04 2.39
N LEU A 127 23.64 -5.24 3.38
CA LEU A 127 22.97 -6.52 3.62
C LEU A 127 22.01 -6.88 2.48
N ILE A 128 21.25 -5.91 1.96
CA ILE A 128 20.33 -6.14 0.84
C ILE A 128 21.10 -6.56 -0.42
N GLU A 129 22.24 -5.92 -0.70
CA GLU A 129 23.03 -6.24 -1.90
C GLU A 129 23.64 -7.66 -1.81
N ASP A 130 24.09 -8.10 -0.63
CA ASP A 130 24.62 -9.48 -0.45
C ASP A 130 23.53 -10.56 -0.30
N THR A 131 22.25 -10.19 -0.17
CA THR A 131 21.17 -11.13 0.16
C THR A 131 21.07 -12.29 -0.83
N VAL A 132 21.14 -12.02 -2.15
CA VAL A 132 21.06 -13.06 -3.18
C VAL A 132 22.21 -14.06 -3.04
N HIS A 133 23.44 -13.57 -2.86
CA HIS A 133 24.61 -14.44 -2.72
C HIS A 133 24.56 -15.24 -1.40
N PHE A 134 24.10 -14.61 -0.33
CA PHE A 134 23.87 -15.30 0.94
C PHE A 134 22.86 -16.43 0.80
N GLU A 135 21.69 -16.17 0.21
CA GLU A 135 20.65 -17.18 0.00
C GLU A 135 21.13 -18.32 -0.90
N GLN A 136 21.84 -18.01 -1.99
CA GLN A 136 22.43 -19.02 -2.85
C GLN A 136 23.38 -19.96 -2.08
N ARG A 137 24.30 -19.41 -1.28
CA ARG A 137 25.20 -20.22 -0.43
C ARG A 137 24.44 -21.04 0.60
N PHE A 138 23.42 -20.45 1.22
CA PHE A 138 22.59 -21.09 2.23
C PHE A 138 21.81 -22.29 1.65
N PHE A 139 21.14 -22.12 0.53
CA PHE A 139 20.36 -23.18 -0.12
C PHE A 139 21.25 -24.25 -0.75
N LEU A 140 22.36 -23.86 -1.39
CA LEU A 140 23.33 -24.82 -1.92
C LEU A 140 23.89 -25.73 -0.82
N LYS A 141 24.18 -25.17 0.37
CA LYS A 141 24.58 -25.96 1.53
C LYS A 141 23.47 -26.90 1.99
N LYS A 142 22.23 -26.44 2.09
CA LYS A 142 21.09 -27.30 2.45
C LYS A 142 20.85 -28.45 1.48
N ILE A 143 20.99 -28.21 0.17
CA ILE A 143 20.89 -29.24 -0.87
C ILE A 143 22.00 -30.27 -0.69
N ARG A 144 23.25 -29.82 -0.48
CA ARG A 144 24.40 -30.71 -0.25
C ARG A 144 24.27 -31.54 1.02
N ASP A 145 23.73 -30.95 2.08
CA ASP A 145 23.46 -31.63 3.35
C ASP A 145 22.26 -32.60 3.27
N GLY A 146 21.56 -32.70 2.13
CA GLY A 146 20.36 -33.52 1.96
C GLY A 146 19.13 -33.02 2.74
N LYS A 147 19.15 -31.75 3.19
CA LYS A 147 18.06 -31.13 3.97
C LYS A 147 17.00 -30.46 3.09
N LEU A 148 17.26 -30.33 1.79
CA LEU A 148 16.34 -29.79 0.80
C LEU A 148 16.50 -30.59 -0.49
N ASP A 149 15.40 -31.18 -0.96
CA ASP A 149 15.35 -31.88 -2.24
C ASP A 149 14.92 -30.91 -3.35
N PRO A 150 15.77 -30.64 -4.36
CA PRO A 150 15.42 -29.77 -5.47
C PRO A 150 14.52 -30.46 -6.52
N MET A 151 14.37 -31.80 -6.48
CA MET A 151 13.70 -32.55 -7.55
C MET A 151 12.22 -32.16 -7.76
N PRO A 152 11.37 -32.03 -6.73
CA PRO A 152 9.97 -31.65 -6.93
C PRO A 152 9.83 -30.28 -7.62
N ALA A 153 10.70 -29.34 -7.28
CA ALA A 153 10.70 -28.00 -7.88
C ALA A 153 11.20 -28.01 -9.34
N ARG A 154 12.09 -28.94 -9.69
CA ARG A 154 12.51 -29.17 -11.08
C ARG A 154 11.43 -29.78 -11.93
N ASP A 155 10.79 -30.83 -11.41
CA ASP A 155 9.71 -31.51 -12.10
C ASP A 155 8.56 -30.53 -12.35
N TRP A 156 8.24 -29.71 -11.35
CA TRP A 156 7.30 -28.61 -11.50
C TRP A 156 7.73 -27.64 -12.61
N TYR A 157 8.98 -27.17 -12.64
CA TYR A 157 9.44 -26.22 -13.65
C TYR A 157 9.46 -26.83 -15.07
N SER A 158 9.84 -28.09 -15.19
CA SER A 158 9.79 -28.86 -16.44
C SER A 158 8.35 -28.98 -16.96
N GLU A 159 7.40 -29.30 -16.07
CA GLU A 159 5.98 -29.34 -16.41
C GLU A 159 5.47 -27.97 -16.88
N MET A 160 5.85 -26.88 -16.20
CA MET A 160 5.50 -25.53 -16.62
C MET A 160 6.11 -25.17 -17.98
N THR A 161 7.33 -25.64 -18.25
CA THR A 161 8.00 -25.45 -19.55
C THR A 161 7.26 -26.16 -20.67
N LEU A 162 6.75 -27.37 -20.43
CA LEU A 162 5.90 -28.08 -21.39
C LEU A 162 4.56 -27.38 -21.62
N ARG A 163 3.95 -26.81 -20.57
CA ARG A 163 2.64 -26.15 -20.65
C ARG A 163 2.71 -24.75 -21.26
N TYR A 164 3.80 -24.02 -21.02
CA TYR A 164 3.91 -22.60 -21.32
C TYR A 164 5.12 -22.23 -22.20
N GLY A 165 5.92 -23.21 -22.65
CA GLY A 165 7.14 -22.97 -23.44
C GLY A 165 6.90 -22.21 -24.74
N ASP A 166 5.72 -22.36 -25.35
CA ASP A 166 5.29 -21.61 -26.54
C ASP A 166 4.78 -20.19 -26.20
N LEU A 167 5.51 -19.47 -25.35
CA LEU A 167 5.19 -18.08 -25.02
C LEU A 167 5.29 -17.20 -26.28
N PRO A 168 4.36 -16.25 -26.49
CA PRO A 168 4.44 -15.30 -27.59
C PRO A 168 5.79 -14.55 -27.57
N SER A 169 6.34 -14.25 -28.76
CA SER A 169 7.67 -13.63 -28.90
C SER A 169 7.83 -12.33 -28.08
N THR A 170 6.75 -11.55 -27.92
CA THR A 170 6.72 -10.33 -27.09
C THR A 170 7.02 -10.61 -25.62
N SER A 171 6.46 -11.69 -25.06
CA SER A 171 6.68 -12.13 -23.69
C SER A 171 8.07 -12.74 -23.52
N SER A 172 8.55 -13.46 -24.54
CA SER A 172 9.92 -14.00 -24.57
C SER A 172 10.98 -12.88 -24.51
N HIS A 173 10.81 -11.77 -25.23
CA HIS A 173 11.73 -10.63 -25.14
C HIS A 173 11.64 -9.88 -23.80
N ALA A 174 10.43 -9.70 -23.26
CA ALA A 174 10.24 -9.00 -21.98
C ALA A 174 10.78 -9.80 -20.80
N PHE A 175 10.57 -11.12 -20.78
CA PHE A 175 10.94 -11.98 -19.67
C PHE A 175 12.27 -12.70 -19.86
N GLY A 176 12.70 -13.04 -21.07
CA GLY A 176 13.93 -13.81 -21.28
C GLY A 176 13.81 -15.22 -20.68
N GLU A 177 14.88 -15.74 -20.09
CA GLU A 177 14.93 -17.10 -19.52
C GLU A 177 13.91 -17.35 -18.40
N MET A 178 13.48 -16.30 -17.68
CA MET A 178 12.46 -16.39 -16.62
C MET A 178 11.02 -16.46 -17.15
N GLY A 179 10.79 -16.42 -18.47
CA GLY A 179 9.45 -16.30 -19.06
C GLY A 179 8.46 -17.36 -18.61
N VAL A 180 8.86 -18.63 -18.64
CA VAL A 180 8.04 -19.75 -18.17
C VAL A 180 7.71 -19.60 -16.68
N PHE A 181 8.71 -19.24 -15.86
CA PHE A 181 8.53 -19.06 -14.44
C PHE A 181 7.57 -17.91 -14.11
N VAL A 182 7.72 -16.77 -14.78
CA VAL A 182 6.87 -15.59 -14.59
C VAL A 182 5.43 -15.87 -15.01
N GLU A 183 5.21 -16.57 -16.13
CA GLU A 183 3.88 -17.00 -16.57
C GLU A 183 3.24 -17.95 -15.53
N ALA A 184 3.99 -18.95 -15.06
CA ALA A 184 3.51 -19.87 -14.03
C ALA A 184 3.15 -19.12 -12.73
N LEU A 185 4.03 -18.24 -12.26
CA LEU A 185 3.82 -17.46 -11.04
C LEU A 185 2.59 -16.54 -11.16
N SER A 186 2.38 -15.92 -12.34
CA SER A 186 1.18 -15.09 -12.59
C SER A 186 -0.13 -15.86 -12.46
N ARG A 187 -0.12 -17.16 -12.79
CA ARG A 187 -1.28 -18.04 -12.66
C ARG A 187 -1.49 -18.51 -11.24
N MET A 188 -0.43 -18.70 -10.46
CA MET A 188 -0.52 -19.08 -9.05
C MET A 188 -1.19 -17.99 -8.20
N VAL A 189 -1.15 -16.73 -8.64
CA VAL A 189 -1.86 -15.60 -8.00
C VAL A 189 -3.36 -15.59 -8.34
N LEU A 190 -3.82 -16.38 -9.32
CA LEU A 190 -5.25 -16.43 -9.66
C LEU A 190 -6.04 -17.19 -8.58
N PRO A 191 -7.23 -16.71 -8.17
CA PRO A 191 -8.07 -17.37 -7.18
C PRO A 191 -8.52 -18.78 -7.60
N SER A 192 -8.66 -19.04 -8.90
CA SER A 192 -9.02 -20.37 -9.41
C SER A 192 -7.87 -21.39 -9.39
N HIS A 193 -6.64 -20.96 -9.11
CA HIS A 193 -5.47 -21.84 -9.10
C HIS A 193 -5.41 -22.67 -7.80
N PRO A 194 -5.02 -23.97 -7.86
CA PRO A 194 -4.83 -24.77 -6.65
C PRO A 194 -3.74 -24.18 -5.74
N GLU A 195 -3.93 -24.29 -4.43
CA GLU A 195 -3.00 -23.79 -3.41
C GLU A 195 -1.81 -24.74 -3.21
N GLN A 196 -1.06 -25.00 -4.27
CA GLN A 196 0.16 -25.79 -4.20
C GLN A 196 1.31 -24.95 -4.75
N PHE A 197 2.23 -24.60 -3.86
CA PHE A 197 3.46 -23.89 -4.19
C PHE A 197 4.64 -24.88 -4.15
N PRO A 198 5.57 -24.81 -5.12
CA PRO A 198 6.84 -25.52 -5.01
C PRO A 198 7.60 -25.12 -3.75
N ASP A 199 8.35 -26.05 -3.17
CA ASP A 199 9.13 -25.85 -1.94
C ASP A 199 10.12 -24.68 -2.04
N THR A 200 10.56 -24.32 -3.25
CA THR A 200 11.41 -23.16 -3.51
C THR A 200 10.75 -21.82 -3.14
N LEU A 201 9.41 -21.76 -3.11
CA LEU A 201 8.61 -20.57 -2.78
C LEU A 201 8.22 -20.48 -1.30
N ILE A 202 8.80 -21.29 -0.41
CA ILE A 202 8.44 -21.34 1.02
C ILE A 202 8.53 -19.98 1.73
N PHE A 203 9.45 -19.11 1.34
CA PHE A 203 9.58 -17.76 1.91
C PHE A 203 8.66 -16.72 1.26
N ASP A 204 7.99 -17.10 0.17
CA ASP A 204 7.15 -16.23 -0.65
C ASP A 204 5.66 -16.60 -0.60
N GLU A 205 5.31 -17.75 -0.02
CA GLU A 205 3.95 -18.28 0.06
C GLU A 205 2.96 -17.26 0.64
N GLU A 206 3.24 -16.66 1.80
CA GLU A 206 2.36 -15.66 2.41
C GLU A 206 2.16 -14.44 1.51
N ARG A 207 3.22 -14.02 0.81
CA ARG A 207 3.17 -12.86 -0.10
C ARG A 207 2.34 -13.17 -1.36
N LEU A 208 2.45 -14.39 -1.88
CA LEU A 208 1.66 -14.87 -3.02
C LEU A 208 0.18 -15.08 -2.64
N LEU A 209 -0.09 -15.61 -1.44
CA LEU A 209 -1.44 -15.75 -0.90
C LEU A 209 -2.10 -14.38 -0.73
N LYS A 210 -1.36 -13.39 -0.23
CA LYS A 210 -1.86 -12.01 -0.15
C LYS A 210 -2.19 -11.45 -1.54
N LEU A 211 -1.32 -11.64 -2.53
CA LEU A 211 -1.61 -11.24 -3.92
C LEU A 211 -2.86 -11.96 -4.47
N ARG A 212 -3.06 -13.24 -4.14
CA ARG A 212 -4.26 -14.00 -4.52
C ARG A 212 -5.52 -13.41 -3.89
N SER A 213 -5.45 -13.01 -2.62
CA SER A 213 -6.55 -12.31 -1.93
C SER A 213 -6.84 -10.96 -2.59
N ASP A 214 -5.80 -10.16 -2.87
CA ASP A 214 -5.93 -8.85 -3.53
C ASP A 214 -6.56 -9.00 -4.94
N MET A 215 -6.18 -10.05 -5.68
CA MET A 215 -6.76 -10.41 -6.98
C MET A 215 -8.24 -10.82 -6.85
N LEU A 216 -8.58 -11.65 -5.86
CA LEU A 216 -9.97 -12.05 -5.60
C LEU A 216 -10.85 -10.83 -5.30
N ASP A 217 -10.36 -9.91 -4.48
CA ASP A 217 -11.07 -8.68 -4.14
C ASP A 217 -11.35 -7.83 -5.38
N THR A 218 -10.33 -7.67 -6.22
CA THR A 218 -10.43 -6.92 -7.48
C THR A 218 -11.46 -7.56 -8.43
N ILE A 219 -11.40 -8.89 -8.59
CA ILE A 219 -12.35 -9.64 -9.42
C ILE A 219 -13.78 -9.52 -8.89
N ASN A 220 -13.99 -9.72 -7.58
CA ASN A 220 -15.32 -9.65 -6.99
C ASN A 220 -15.92 -8.24 -7.07
N LEU A 221 -15.11 -7.18 -6.88
CA LEU A 221 -15.55 -5.80 -7.09
C LEU A 221 -15.98 -5.56 -8.55
N GLU A 222 -15.21 -6.05 -9.52
CA GLU A 222 -15.55 -5.91 -10.94
C GLU A 222 -16.81 -6.71 -11.31
N VAL A 223 -17.00 -7.91 -10.74
CA VAL A 223 -18.25 -8.69 -10.89
C VAL A 223 -19.44 -7.88 -10.36
N CYS A 224 -19.32 -7.27 -9.18
CA CYS A 224 -20.36 -6.40 -8.61
C CYS A 224 -20.69 -5.22 -9.54
N MET A 225 -19.67 -4.57 -10.10
CA MET A 225 -19.86 -3.42 -11.00
C MET A 225 -20.49 -3.82 -12.33
N ARG A 226 -20.09 -4.96 -12.93
CA ARG A 226 -20.73 -5.46 -14.16
C ARG A 226 -22.20 -5.81 -13.96
N LEU A 227 -22.54 -6.42 -12.82
CA LEU A 227 -23.93 -6.69 -12.48
C LEU A 227 -24.73 -5.40 -12.28
N TYR A 228 -24.16 -4.39 -11.60
CA TYR A 228 -24.77 -3.07 -11.48
C TYR A 228 -25.11 -2.45 -12.85
N GLU A 229 -24.13 -2.44 -13.77
CA GLU A 229 -24.29 -1.85 -15.10
C GLU A 229 -25.31 -2.61 -15.96
N GLU A 230 -25.34 -3.94 -15.87
CA GLU A 230 -26.34 -4.77 -16.56
C GLU A 230 -27.77 -4.43 -16.10
N TYR A 231 -27.98 -4.25 -14.80
CA TYR A 231 -29.28 -3.85 -14.24
C TYR A 231 -29.66 -2.41 -14.59
N GLU A 232 -28.72 -1.48 -14.60
CA GLU A 232 -28.98 -0.09 -14.99
C GLU A 232 -29.39 0.01 -16.47
N ASN A 233 -28.74 -0.76 -17.33
CA ASN A 233 -29.04 -0.85 -18.77
C ASN A 233 -30.39 -1.51 -19.03
N SER A 234 -30.71 -2.59 -18.31
CA SER A 234 -32.00 -3.27 -18.39
C SER A 234 -33.16 -2.37 -17.95
N THR A 235 -32.96 -1.60 -16.88
CA THR A 235 -33.95 -0.61 -16.39
C THR A 235 -34.12 0.53 -17.38
N SER A 236 -33.04 1.01 -18.00
CA SER A 236 -33.08 2.07 -19.02
C SER A 236 -33.83 1.61 -20.28
N ASN A 237 -33.60 0.37 -20.73
CA ASN A 237 -34.31 -0.22 -21.87
C ASN A 237 -35.79 -0.48 -21.56
N SER A 238 -36.11 -0.91 -20.34
CA SER A 238 -37.50 -1.07 -19.88
C SER A 238 -38.24 0.27 -19.80
N GLN A 239 -37.60 1.33 -19.31
CA GLN A 239 -38.16 2.69 -19.30
C GLN A 239 -38.35 3.25 -20.71
N PHE A 240 -37.43 2.97 -21.65
CA PHE A 240 -37.55 3.38 -23.05
C PHE A 240 -38.65 2.59 -23.77
N SER A 241 -38.76 1.28 -23.52
CA SER A 241 -39.85 0.45 -24.02
C SER A 241 -41.21 0.91 -23.49
N THR A 242 -41.30 1.24 -22.20
CA THR A 242 -42.52 1.79 -21.58
C THR A 242 -42.88 3.17 -22.16
N PHE A 243 -41.89 3.99 -22.48
CA PHE A 243 -42.09 5.28 -23.17
C PHE A 243 -42.62 5.08 -24.59
N LEU A 244 -42.03 4.17 -25.37
CA LEU A 244 -42.52 3.84 -26.72
C LEU A 244 -43.91 3.20 -26.69
N HIS A 245 -44.20 2.35 -25.71
CA HIS A 245 -45.52 1.74 -25.53
C HIS A 245 -46.60 2.75 -25.12
N ARG A 246 -46.20 3.85 -24.46
CA ARG A 246 -47.06 4.98 -24.12
C ARG A 246 -47.29 5.93 -25.30
N LEU A 247 -46.35 5.99 -26.26
CA LEU A 247 -46.52 6.69 -27.54
C LEU A 247 -47.30 5.86 -28.57
N SER A 248 -47.35 4.54 -28.42
CA SER A 248 -48.12 3.64 -29.30
C SER A 248 -49.54 3.32 -28.79
N ALA A 249 -49.90 3.80 -27.60
CA ALA A 249 -51.25 3.68 -27.06
C ALA A 249 -52.11 4.87 -27.52
N ASP A 250 -52.81 4.65 -28.64
CA ASP A 250 -53.97 5.33 -29.25
C ASP A 250 -53.98 6.88 -29.38
N PRO A 251 -54.12 7.46 -30.60
CA PRO A 251 -54.14 8.91 -30.84
C PRO A 251 -55.45 9.66 -30.52
N SER A 252 -56.41 9.07 -29.81
CA SER A 252 -57.81 9.53 -29.84
C SER A 252 -58.25 10.54 -28.77
N ASP A 253 -57.38 10.99 -27.86
CA ASP A 253 -57.80 11.85 -26.73
C ASP A 253 -57.30 13.31 -26.79
N PHE A 254 -56.78 13.76 -27.94
CA PHE A 254 -56.24 15.13 -28.12
C PHE A 254 -57.04 16.01 -29.09
N LEU A 255 -58.36 15.85 -29.18
CA LEU A 255 -59.22 16.77 -29.92
C LEU A 255 -60.49 17.11 -29.14
N SER A 256 -60.42 18.16 -28.31
CA SER A 256 -61.53 19.10 -28.08
C SER A 256 -61.06 20.31 -27.26
N SER A 257 -61.47 21.51 -27.72
CA SER A 257 -61.14 22.87 -27.24
C SER A 257 -59.81 23.40 -27.76
N GLY A 258 -59.73 24.41 -28.63
CA GLY A 258 -60.71 25.31 -29.23
C GLY A 258 -59.88 26.35 -30.03
N LEU A 259 -60.28 26.59 -31.27
CA LEU A 259 -59.64 27.53 -32.21
C LEU A 259 -59.75 28.97 -31.71
N GLU A 260 -58.65 29.74 -31.77
CA GLU A 260 -58.65 31.08 -32.36
C GLU A 260 -57.30 31.32 -33.07
N GLU A 261 -57.41 31.81 -34.30
CA GLU A 261 -56.36 32.14 -35.26
C GLU A 261 -55.52 33.35 -34.81
N ASP A 262 -54.21 33.34 -35.07
CA ASP A 262 -53.64 34.37 -35.94
C ASP A 262 -52.30 33.93 -36.53
N GLY A 263 -52.04 34.35 -37.76
CA GLY A 263 -51.00 33.84 -38.62
C GLY A 263 -49.66 34.57 -38.57
N GLN A 264 -48.81 34.09 -39.48
CA GLN A 264 -47.64 34.74 -40.11
C GLN A 264 -46.23 34.54 -39.52
N GLU A 265 -45.52 33.70 -40.29
CA GLU A 265 -44.22 33.97 -40.94
C GLU A 265 -42.92 33.96 -40.12
N PHE A 266 -42.11 32.97 -40.48
CA PHE A 266 -40.65 32.93 -40.33
C PHE A 266 -39.98 34.17 -40.95
N ASN A 267 -39.07 34.81 -40.22
CA ASN A 267 -38.01 35.60 -40.85
C ASN A 267 -36.68 35.54 -40.09
N PHE A 268 -35.60 35.58 -40.87
CA PHE A 268 -34.20 35.34 -40.51
C PHE A 268 -33.45 36.68 -40.55
N SER A 269 -33.04 37.26 -39.42
CA SER A 269 -32.06 38.36 -39.38
C SER A 269 -31.36 38.46 -38.02
N ALA A 270 -30.04 38.33 -38.02
CA ALA A 270 -29.12 38.66 -36.92
C ALA A 270 -29.10 40.19 -36.63
N PRO A 271 -28.42 40.78 -35.61
CA PRO A 271 -27.27 40.25 -34.87
C PRO A 271 -27.17 40.55 -33.36
N ARG A 272 -26.09 39.98 -32.81
CA ARG A 272 -25.60 40.03 -31.43
C ARG A 272 -24.98 41.39 -31.07
N SER A 273 -25.26 41.86 -29.86
CA SER A 273 -24.49 42.88 -29.14
C SER A 273 -24.05 42.34 -27.77
N ARG A 274 -22.74 42.44 -27.53
CA ARG A 274 -22.00 42.30 -26.26
C ARG A 274 -22.02 43.66 -25.49
N PRO A 275 -21.41 43.83 -24.30
CA PRO A 275 -21.25 42.95 -23.12
C PRO A 275 -21.38 43.69 -21.75
N SER A 276 -21.17 42.94 -20.65
CA SER A 276 -20.62 43.36 -19.32
C SER A 276 -21.52 44.23 -18.41
N SER A 277 -21.52 44.11 -17.07
CA SER A 277 -20.37 44.01 -16.16
C SER A 277 -20.68 43.34 -14.81
N LEU A 278 -19.65 42.62 -14.32
CA LEU A 278 -19.43 42.14 -12.96
C LEU A 278 -19.07 43.28 -11.99
N VAL A 279 -19.47 43.15 -10.72
CA VAL A 279 -18.90 43.89 -9.57
C VAL A 279 -18.25 42.87 -8.63
N LEU A 280 -17.04 43.19 -8.19
CA LEU A 280 -16.12 42.42 -7.35
C LEU A 280 -16.20 42.86 -5.87
N SER A 281 -16.12 41.91 -4.94
CA SER A 281 -15.55 42.05 -3.57
C SER A 281 -15.40 40.64 -2.95
N VAL A 282 -14.20 40.09 -2.73
CA VAL A 282 -13.14 40.31 -1.71
C VAL A 282 -13.46 39.74 -0.31
N SER A 283 -12.76 38.64 0.00
CA SER A 283 -12.21 38.11 1.28
C SER A 283 -12.97 38.18 2.62
N GLY A 284 -13.01 37.05 3.34
CA GLY A 284 -13.10 37.02 4.82
C GLY A 284 -13.66 35.75 5.49
N SER A 285 -12.77 34.89 6.00
CA SER A 285 -12.83 34.09 7.25
C SER A 285 -14.02 33.16 7.64
N ALA A 286 -13.64 31.89 7.86
CA ALA A 286 -13.83 30.97 9.00
C ALA A 286 -15.14 30.90 9.84
N HIS A 287 -15.51 29.64 10.14
CA HIS A 287 -16.45 29.09 11.14
C HIS A 287 -17.95 29.06 10.80
N SER A 288 -18.51 27.84 10.66
CA SER A 288 -19.61 27.27 11.48
C SER A 288 -20.29 26.06 10.80
N SER A 289 -20.58 25.02 11.60
CA SER A 289 -21.30 23.79 11.29
C SER A 289 -22.76 24.00 10.81
N PRO A 290 -23.40 22.99 10.18
CA PRO A 290 -24.68 23.16 9.48
C PRO A 290 -25.87 23.12 10.46
N ARG A 291 -26.73 24.13 10.39
CA ARG A 291 -28.06 24.11 11.00
C ARG A 291 -29.08 23.69 9.96
N SER A 292 -29.74 22.55 10.19
CA SER A 292 -30.97 22.15 9.50
C SER A 292 -32.02 23.26 9.62
N SER A 293 -32.49 23.77 8.49
CA SER A 293 -33.76 24.48 8.41
C SER A 293 -34.65 23.83 7.36
N LEU A 294 -35.74 23.29 7.88
CA LEU A 294 -36.90 22.77 7.19
C LEU A 294 -37.55 23.91 6.40
N VAL A 295 -37.48 23.87 5.07
CA VAL A 295 -38.21 24.81 4.20
C VAL A 295 -39.26 24.02 3.44
N MET A 296 -40.52 24.18 3.85
CA MET A 296 -41.68 23.84 3.03
C MET A 296 -41.72 24.76 1.81
N LEU A 297 -41.72 24.20 0.60
CA LEU A 297 -42.03 24.93 -0.62
C LEU A 297 -43.23 24.29 -1.32
N THR A 298 -44.21 25.17 -1.54
CA THR A 298 -45.38 25.03 -2.41
C THR A 298 -44.97 24.81 -3.87
N PRO A 299 -45.79 24.13 -4.69
CA PRO A 299 -45.39 23.73 -6.03
C PRO A 299 -45.54 24.89 -7.03
N SER A 300 -44.42 25.53 -7.40
CA SER A 300 -44.36 26.38 -8.59
C SER A 300 -43.93 25.55 -9.80
N ARG A 301 -44.86 25.46 -10.76
CA ARG A 301 -44.75 24.71 -12.02
C ARG A 301 -43.69 25.36 -12.92
N THR A 302 -42.50 24.78 -12.99
CA THR A 302 -41.48 25.10 -14.00
C THR A 302 -41.41 23.96 -15.02
N PRO A 303 -41.27 24.25 -16.33
CA PRO A 303 -41.25 23.21 -17.36
C PRO A 303 -39.97 22.38 -17.24
N SER A 304 -40.14 21.06 -17.15
CA SER A 304 -39.09 20.06 -17.05
C SER A 304 -38.14 20.14 -18.25
N ARG A 305 -36.98 20.76 -18.06
CA ARG A 305 -35.86 20.66 -19.00
C ARG A 305 -35.30 19.24 -18.88
N THR A 306 -35.62 18.38 -19.84
CA THR A 306 -35.01 17.05 -19.94
C THR A 306 -33.49 17.22 -19.94
N PRO A 307 -32.74 16.49 -19.09
CA PRO A 307 -31.29 16.60 -19.08
C PRO A 307 -30.74 16.17 -20.44
N SER A 308 -29.89 17.02 -21.02
CA SER A 308 -29.12 16.71 -22.24
C SER A 308 -28.43 15.34 -22.10
N PRO A 309 -28.32 14.53 -23.16
CA PRO A 309 -27.69 13.20 -23.11
C PRO A 309 -26.29 13.20 -22.49
N ALA A 310 -25.51 14.28 -22.67
CA ALA A 310 -24.20 14.45 -22.03
C ALA A 310 -24.30 14.54 -20.48
N ASN A 311 -25.30 15.26 -19.95
CA ASN A 311 -25.52 15.39 -18.51
C ASN A 311 -26.04 14.08 -17.88
N ARG A 312 -26.77 13.28 -18.64
CA ARG A 312 -27.23 11.95 -18.19
C ARG A 312 -26.05 10.98 -18.09
N ALA A 313 -25.17 10.95 -19.08
CA ALA A 313 -23.96 10.13 -19.06
C ALA A 313 -23.03 10.49 -17.89
N GLU A 314 -22.84 11.79 -17.63
CA GLU A 314 -21.99 12.25 -16.53
C GLU A 314 -22.57 11.88 -15.15
N ASN A 315 -23.89 11.98 -14.98
CA ASN A 315 -24.57 11.56 -13.75
C ASN A 315 -24.44 10.04 -13.52
N ARG A 316 -24.51 9.22 -14.58
CA ARG A 316 -24.27 7.76 -14.48
C ARG A 316 -22.87 7.44 -14.01
N ARG A 317 -21.85 8.12 -14.57
CA ARG A 317 -20.46 7.94 -14.17
C ARG A 317 -20.21 8.30 -12.71
N SER A 318 -20.76 9.42 -12.25
CA SER A 318 -20.67 9.82 -10.83
C SER A 318 -21.29 8.76 -9.93
N LYS A 319 -22.51 8.31 -10.23
CA LYS A 319 -23.20 7.26 -9.45
C LYS A 319 -22.40 5.96 -9.39
N ALA A 320 -21.86 5.51 -10.53
CA ALA A 320 -21.05 4.31 -10.58
C ALA A 320 -19.76 4.45 -9.75
N ARG A 321 -19.14 5.65 -9.73
CA ARG A 321 -17.95 5.93 -8.92
C ARG A 321 -18.27 5.95 -7.43
N ASP A 322 -19.39 6.56 -7.04
CA ASP A 322 -19.86 6.58 -5.66
C ASP A 322 -20.20 5.17 -5.15
N LEU A 323 -20.84 4.35 -6.00
CA LEU A 323 -21.08 2.94 -5.70
C LEU A 323 -19.76 2.19 -5.48
N TYR A 324 -18.82 2.30 -6.41
CA TYR A 324 -17.51 1.63 -6.30
C TYR A 324 -16.80 2.00 -4.98
N ASN A 325 -16.73 3.29 -4.65
CA ASN A 325 -16.14 3.76 -3.40
C ASN A 325 -16.87 3.19 -2.18
N SER A 326 -18.19 3.06 -2.24
CA SER A 326 -18.98 2.45 -1.18
C SER A 326 -18.72 0.95 -1.03
N LEU A 327 -18.52 0.21 -2.12
CA LEU A 327 -18.20 -1.22 -2.08
C LEU A 327 -16.80 -1.44 -1.49
N VAL A 328 -15.83 -0.60 -1.86
CA VAL A 328 -14.49 -0.61 -1.26
C VAL A 328 -14.55 -0.31 0.24
N ALA A 329 -15.37 0.66 0.67
CA ALA A 329 -15.53 0.97 2.10
C ALA A 329 -16.13 -0.21 2.88
N LEU A 330 -17.11 -0.92 2.31
CA LEU A 330 -17.67 -2.15 2.90
C LEU A 330 -16.59 -3.23 3.04
N LEU A 331 -15.79 -3.43 2.00
CA LEU A 331 -14.69 -4.39 1.99
C LEU A 331 -13.66 -4.10 3.09
N GLN A 332 -13.32 -2.82 3.30
CA GLN A 332 -12.37 -2.37 4.31
C GLN A 332 -12.91 -2.44 5.75
N SER A 333 -14.24 -2.40 5.92
CA SER A 333 -14.89 -2.51 7.23
C SER A 333 -15.04 -3.95 7.73
N SER A 334 -14.83 -4.93 6.85
CA SER A 334 -14.96 -6.35 7.14
C SER A 334 -13.72 -6.91 7.87
N PRO A 335 -13.87 -7.86 8.80
CA PRO A 335 -12.74 -8.42 9.53
C PRO A 335 -11.77 -9.19 8.61
N ASN A 336 -10.46 -8.91 8.76
CA ASN A 336 -9.39 -9.49 7.93
C ASN A 336 -8.88 -10.85 8.42
N ASN A 337 -9.44 -11.40 9.50
CA ASN A 337 -8.99 -12.67 10.12
C ASN A 337 -9.64 -13.92 9.49
N MET A 338 -10.40 -13.76 8.41
CA MET A 338 -11.20 -14.81 7.78
C MET A 338 -10.62 -15.17 6.42
N GLU A 339 -10.88 -16.40 5.97
CA GLU A 339 -10.56 -16.79 4.60
C GLU A 339 -11.21 -15.79 3.61
N PRO A 340 -10.47 -15.27 2.61
CA PRO A 340 -10.99 -14.24 1.69
C PRO A 340 -12.33 -14.62 1.05
N GLN A 341 -12.52 -15.89 0.68
CA GLN A 341 -13.76 -16.38 0.10
C GLN A 341 -14.93 -16.35 1.10
N GLN A 342 -14.68 -16.65 2.37
CA GLN A 342 -15.69 -16.59 3.42
C GLN A 342 -16.10 -15.14 3.70
N ARG A 343 -15.13 -14.23 3.75
CA ARG A 343 -15.38 -12.79 3.94
C ARG A 343 -16.37 -12.24 2.92
N TRP A 344 -16.15 -12.54 1.63
CA TRP A 344 -17.07 -12.13 0.56
C TRP A 344 -18.46 -12.79 0.64
N ARG A 345 -18.55 -14.02 1.14
CA ARG A 345 -19.84 -14.70 1.37
C ARG A 345 -20.65 -14.04 2.48
N GLU A 346 -20.02 -13.53 3.52
CA GLU A 346 -20.71 -12.84 4.63
C GLU A 346 -21.14 -11.42 4.24
N MET A 347 -20.36 -10.73 3.41
CA MET A 347 -20.72 -9.40 2.92
C MET A 347 -21.81 -9.41 1.84
N LYS A 348 -22.16 -10.57 1.27
CA LYS A 348 -23.01 -10.69 0.07
C LYS A 348 -24.32 -9.89 0.18
N ASP A 349 -25.00 -9.96 1.32
CA ASP A 349 -26.32 -9.34 1.51
C ASP A 349 -26.17 -7.81 1.62
N SER A 350 -25.12 -7.35 2.30
CA SER A 350 -24.79 -5.92 2.39
C SER A 350 -24.38 -5.34 1.04
N LEU A 351 -23.62 -6.11 0.24
CA LEU A 351 -23.22 -5.75 -1.12
C LEU A 351 -24.43 -5.66 -2.04
N ALA A 352 -25.33 -6.65 -1.98
CA ALA A 352 -26.54 -6.67 -2.79
C ALA A 352 -27.44 -5.46 -2.50
N LEU A 353 -27.69 -5.17 -1.23
CA LEU A 353 -28.45 -4.01 -0.80
C LEU A 353 -27.81 -2.70 -1.26
N GLN A 354 -26.48 -2.60 -1.14
CA GLN A 354 -25.77 -1.39 -1.54
C GLN A 354 -25.82 -1.17 -3.05
N ILE A 355 -25.64 -2.21 -3.87
CA ILE A 355 -25.78 -2.10 -5.32
C ILE A 355 -27.22 -1.74 -5.70
N PHE A 356 -28.21 -2.38 -5.06
CA PHE A 356 -29.63 -2.14 -5.32
C PHE A 356 -30.07 -0.70 -5.02
N ARG A 357 -29.55 -0.08 -3.96
CA ARG A 357 -29.81 1.34 -3.65
C ARG A 357 -29.43 2.28 -4.79
N PHE A 358 -28.43 1.92 -5.59
CA PHE A 358 -27.97 2.73 -6.71
C PHE A 358 -28.72 2.44 -8.02
N THR A 359 -29.48 1.34 -8.14
CA THR A 359 -30.18 0.95 -9.40
C THR A 359 -31.62 1.48 -9.51
N HIS A 360 -32.23 2.00 -8.43
CA HIS A 360 -33.61 2.55 -8.43
C HIS A 360 -34.68 1.53 -8.91
N ALA A 361 -34.38 0.23 -8.81
CA ALA A 361 -35.26 -0.87 -9.26
C ALA A 361 -36.39 -1.16 -8.24
N PRO A 362 -37.51 -1.79 -8.66
CA PRO A 362 -38.59 -2.17 -7.74
C PRO A 362 -38.14 -3.28 -6.77
N THR A 363 -38.63 -3.24 -5.53
CA THR A 363 -38.21 -4.13 -4.42
C THR A 363 -38.34 -5.62 -4.72
N GLU A 364 -39.25 -6.00 -5.62
CA GLU A 364 -39.44 -7.39 -6.08
C GLU A 364 -38.21 -7.96 -6.82
N ALA A 365 -37.37 -7.09 -7.40
CA ALA A 365 -36.16 -7.48 -8.12
C ALA A 365 -34.95 -7.74 -7.19
N LEU A 366 -35.03 -7.38 -5.91
CA LEU A 366 -33.92 -7.52 -4.96
C LEU A 366 -33.54 -9.00 -4.72
N MET A 367 -34.54 -9.88 -4.54
CA MET A 367 -34.30 -11.31 -4.34
C MET A 367 -33.59 -11.95 -5.53
N GLN A 368 -33.99 -11.59 -6.75
CA GLN A 368 -33.34 -12.06 -7.98
C GLN A 368 -31.92 -11.53 -8.12
N PHE A 369 -31.69 -10.29 -7.68
CA PHE A 369 -30.36 -9.67 -7.67
C PHE A 369 -29.43 -10.37 -6.67
N GLU A 370 -29.90 -10.65 -5.45
CA GLU A 370 -29.15 -11.38 -4.41
C GLU A 370 -28.78 -12.79 -4.88
N GLU A 371 -29.73 -13.52 -5.50
CA GLU A 371 -29.47 -14.84 -6.05
C GLU A 371 -28.43 -14.78 -7.17
N LYS A 372 -28.59 -13.86 -8.13
CA LYS A 372 -27.64 -13.69 -9.24
C LYS A 372 -26.25 -13.28 -8.76
N LEU A 373 -26.16 -12.41 -7.76
CA LEU A 373 -24.89 -12.01 -7.15
C LEU A 373 -24.23 -13.21 -6.46
N SER A 374 -25.00 -14.01 -5.72
CA SER A 374 -24.49 -15.18 -5.02
C SER A 374 -23.91 -16.25 -5.96
N LEU A 375 -24.46 -16.39 -7.18
CA LEU A 375 -23.98 -17.30 -8.22
C LEU A 375 -22.61 -16.91 -8.82
N HIS A 376 -22.13 -15.69 -8.55
CA HIS A 376 -20.93 -15.16 -9.19
C HIS A 376 -19.85 -14.74 -8.20
N ILE A 377 -20.19 -14.21 -7.02
CA ILE A 377 -19.21 -13.82 -5.99
C ILE A 377 -18.45 -15.03 -5.47
N SER A 378 -17.12 -14.98 -5.53
CA SER A 378 -16.22 -16.02 -5.00
C SER A 378 -16.50 -17.43 -5.54
N GLN A 379 -17.15 -17.55 -6.70
CA GLN A 379 -17.43 -18.82 -7.36
C GLN A 379 -16.54 -19.01 -8.60
N HIS A 380 -15.43 -19.73 -8.45
CA HIS A 380 -14.44 -19.99 -9.52
C HIS A 380 -15.00 -20.73 -10.75
N ARG A 381 -16.20 -21.32 -10.64
CA ARG A 381 -16.90 -22.00 -11.73
C ARG A 381 -17.85 -21.10 -12.51
N SER A 382 -18.14 -19.90 -12.01
CA SER A 382 -19.01 -18.94 -12.69
C SER A 382 -18.40 -18.49 -14.02
N PRO A 383 -19.20 -18.42 -15.10
CA PRO A 383 -18.72 -17.93 -16.40
C PRO A 383 -18.28 -16.45 -16.31
N LEU A 384 -19.04 -15.62 -15.58
CA LEU A 384 -18.71 -14.21 -15.39
C LEU A 384 -17.41 -14.04 -14.59
N PHE A 385 -17.26 -14.81 -13.50
CA PHE A 385 -16.04 -14.78 -12.68
C PHE A 385 -14.80 -15.15 -13.51
N ARG A 386 -14.87 -16.24 -14.29
CA ARG A 386 -13.76 -16.69 -15.16
C ARG A 386 -13.46 -15.72 -16.29
N GLU A 387 -14.45 -14.98 -16.77
CA GLU A 387 -14.23 -13.93 -17.77
C GLU A 387 -13.46 -12.76 -17.18
N VAL A 388 -13.89 -12.28 -16.02
CA VAL A 388 -13.24 -11.20 -15.28
C VAL A 388 -11.82 -11.62 -14.86
N GLU A 389 -11.65 -12.82 -14.33
CA GLU A 389 -10.33 -13.37 -13.97
C GLU A 389 -9.38 -13.42 -15.18
N ARG A 390 -9.83 -13.90 -16.35
CA ARG A 390 -9.02 -13.89 -17.57
C ARG A 390 -8.66 -12.48 -18.03
N HIS A 391 -9.58 -11.52 -17.86
CA HIS A 391 -9.32 -10.13 -18.18
C HIS A 391 -8.19 -9.56 -17.30
N PHE A 392 -8.31 -9.73 -15.98
CA PHE A 392 -7.28 -9.29 -15.03
C PHE A 392 -5.95 -10.03 -15.20
N HIS A 393 -5.96 -11.33 -15.50
CA HIS A 393 -4.74 -12.09 -15.77
C HIS A 393 -3.96 -11.54 -16.97
N ARG A 394 -4.65 -11.25 -18.09
CA ARG A 394 -4.01 -10.65 -19.28
C ARG A 394 -3.41 -9.27 -18.98
N ARG A 395 -4.12 -8.47 -18.19
CA ARG A 395 -3.62 -7.15 -17.77
C ARG A 395 -2.42 -7.26 -16.85
N LEU A 396 -2.50 -8.13 -15.84
CA LEU A 396 -1.40 -8.42 -14.95
C LEU A 396 -0.15 -8.83 -15.73
N LEU A 397 -0.27 -9.72 -16.71
CA LEU A 397 0.85 -10.10 -17.58
C LEU A 397 1.42 -8.92 -18.38
N THR A 398 0.56 -8.02 -18.87
CA THR A 398 0.99 -6.83 -19.64
C THR A 398 1.79 -5.87 -18.76
N GLU A 399 1.27 -5.55 -17.56
CA GLU A 399 1.96 -4.72 -16.58
C GLU A 399 3.25 -5.37 -16.08
N LEU A 400 3.22 -6.68 -15.85
CA LEU A 400 4.38 -7.46 -15.43
C LEU A 400 5.48 -7.42 -16.49
N GLN A 401 5.15 -7.49 -17.78
CA GLN A 401 6.14 -7.32 -18.86
C GLN A 401 6.82 -5.95 -18.81
N GLN A 402 6.08 -4.89 -18.49
CA GLN A 402 6.65 -3.55 -18.35
C GLN A 402 7.58 -3.47 -17.13
N ARG A 403 7.12 -3.91 -15.97
CA ARG A 403 7.92 -3.93 -14.72
C ARG A 403 9.16 -4.81 -14.84
N MET A 404 9.09 -5.94 -15.53
CA MET A 404 10.24 -6.83 -15.72
C MET A 404 11.33 -6.26 -16.59
N LYS A 405 11.00 -5.41 -17.58
CA LYS A 405 12.02 -4.67 -18.33
C LYS A 405 12.78 -3.70 -17.43
N GLU A 406 12.10 -3.08 -16.47
CA GLU A 406 12.70 -2.14 -15.51
C GLU A 406 13.56 -2.89 -14.48
N PHE A 407 13.06 -4.00 -13.91
CA PHE A 407 13.68 -4.64 -12.75
C PHE A 407 14.90 -5.49 -13.06
N LYS A 408 14.98 -6.07 -14.28
CA LYS A 408 16.09 -6.94 -14.69
C LYS A 408 17.46 -6.32 -14.46
N GLY A 409 17.62 -5.04 -14.77
CA GLY A 409 18.88 -4.30 -14.65
C GLY A 409 19.17 -3.69 -13.28
N LEU A 410 18.26 -3.80 -12.30
CA LEU A 410 18.43 -3.16 -11.00
C LEU A 410 19.31 -3.98 -10.05
N THR A 411 20.08 -3.31 -9.22
CA THR A 411 20.79 -3.92 -8.07
C THR A 411 19.78 -4.41 -7.03
N GLY A 412 20.24 -5.19 -6.04
CA GLY A 412 19.37 -5.63 -4.93
C GLY A 412 18.73 -4.44 -4.20
N VAL A 413 19.53 -3.41 -3.92
CA VAL A 413 19.05 -2.16 -3.30
C VAL A 413 18.10 -1.39 -4.22
N GLY A 414 18.38 -1.33 -5.53
CA GLY A 414 17.50 -0.66 -6.50
C GLY A 414 16.13 -1.32 -6.57
N LEU A 415 16.09 -2.65 -6.59
CA LEU A 415 14.86 -3.43 -6.61
C LEU A 415 14.06 -3.25 -5.31
N PHE A 416 14.74 -3.26 -4.15
CA PHE A 416 14.12 -2.98 -2.85
C PHE A 416 13.52 -1.56 -2.77
N SER A 417 14.22 -0.55 -3.30
CA SER A 417 13.72 0.84 -3.33
C SER A 417 12.39 0.90 -4.06
N VAL A 418 12.30 0.30 -5.25
CA VAL A 418 11.06 0.30 -6.04
C VAL A 418 9.92 -0.39 -5.30
N ALA A 419 10.14 -1.55 -4.71
CA ALA A 419 9.09 -2.30 -4.00
C ALA A 419 8.60 -1.62 -2.70
N THR A 420 9.43 -0.80 -2.07
CA THR A 420 9.08 -0.04 -0.85
C THR A 420 8.56 1.37 -1.13
N GLY A 421 8.31 1.72 -2.41
CA GLY A 421 7.85 3.05 -2.80
C GLY A 421 8.94 4.13 -2.75
N GLY A 422 10.21 3.74 -2.63
CA GLY A 422 11.36 4.62 -2.72
C GLY A 422 11.67 5.01 -4.17
N ARG A 423 11.68 6.32 -4.46
CA ARG A 423 12.12 6.86 -5.75
C ARG A 423 13.61 6.54 -5.94
N LEU A 424 13.96 5.95 -7.09
CA LEU A 424 15.35 5.71 -7.50
C LEU A 424 16.16 7.02 -7.44
N HIS A 425 17.00 7.18 -6.42
CA HIS A 425 18.00 8.25 -6.39
C HIS A 425 19.27 7.75 -7.10
N GLY A 426 19.34 7.99 -8.41
CA GLY A 426 20.61 7.88 -9.14
C GLY A 426 21.51 9.09 -8.85
N PRO A 427 22.85 8.95 -8.86
CA PRO A 427 23.75 10.09 -8.68
C PRO A 427 23.80 10.87 -9.99
N GLY A 428 23.38 12.14 -9.94
CA GLY A 428 23.56 13.10 -11.03
C GLY A 428 22.42 13.14 -12.03
N ARG A 429 21.36 13.89 -11.68
CA ARG A 429 20.64 14.79 -12.61
C ARG A 429 19.83 15.77 -11.77
N THR A 430 20.13 17.04 -11.97
CA THR A 430 19.41 18.18 -11.43
C THR A 430 17.94 18.12 -11.84
N TRP A 431 17.09 18.38 -10.86
CA TRP A 431 15.64 18.49 -10.95
C TRP A 431 15.24 19.65 -11.89
N ASP A 432 14.64 19.34 -13.03
CA ASP A 432 13.63 20.17 -13.70
C ASP A 432 12.84 19.35 -14.75
N GLY A 433 11.52 19.53 -14.78
CA GLY A 433 10.55 19.00 -15.76
C GLY A 433 10.20 17.50 -15.65
N SER A 434 8.97 17.04 -15.89
CA SER A 434 7.68 17.68 -16.15
C SER A 434 6.62 16.61 -15.88
N ARG A 435 5.53 17.00 -15.23
CA ARG A 435 4.37 16.18 -14.91
C ARG A 435 3.36 16.16 -16.07
N ASP A 436 3.86 16.19 -17.31
CA ASP A 436 3.07 16.59 -18.47
C ASP A 436 3.30 15.66 -19.68
N SER A 437 2.99 14.38 -19.51
CA SER A 437 2.99 13.40 -20.60
C SER A 437 1.85 12.38 -20.44
N LEU A 438 0.66 12.88 -20.08
CA LEU A 438 -0.60 12.12 -20.14
C LEU A 438 -1.70 12.85 -20.94
N GLN A 439 -1.32 13.80 -21.78
CA GLN A 439 -2.19 14.36 -22.82
C GLN A 439 -1.57 14.08 -24.18
N ASP A 440 -1.79 12.88 -24.72
CA ASP A 440 -1.93 12.66 -26.16
C ASP A 440 -2.22 11.19 -26.44
N ARG A 441 -3.40 10.74 -26.00
CA ARG A 441 -4.06 9.58 -26.61
C ARG A 441 -5.58 9.61 -26.50
N GLU A 442 -6.17 10.81 -26.46
CA GLU A 442 -7.62 10.97 -26.61
C GLU A 442 -8.01 10.93 -28.08
N ARG A 443 -8.33 9.74 -28.57
CA ARG A 443 -9.31 9.58 -29.65
C ARG A 443 -9.95 8.20 -29.57
N ASN A 444 -11.22 8.22 -29.12
CA ASN A 444 -12.26 7.18 -29.16
C ASN A 444 -12.25 6.09 -28.07
N THR A 445 -13.03 6.30 -26.99
CA THR A 445 -14.09 5.41 -26.43
C THR A 445 -14.54 5.88 -25.02
N SER A 446 -15.70 6.53 -24.93
CA SER A 446 -16.16 7.29 -23.75
C SER A 446 -16.75 6.48 -22.57
N GLU A 447 -16.63 5.16 -22.56
CA GLU A 447 -17.01 4.27 -21.44
C GLU A 447 -15.78 3.60 -20.77
N SER A 448 -14.62 3.61 -21.45
CA SER A 448 -13.39 2.93 -21.01
C SER A 448 -12.72 3.62 -19.82
N SER A 449 -12.74 4.95 -19.79
CA SER A 449 -11.92 5.77 -18.87
C SER A 449 -12.26 5.64 -17.39
N VAL A 450 -13.50 5.28 -17.04
CA VAL A 450 -13.92 5.10 -15.64
C VAL A 450 -13.60 3.69 -15.14
N ARG A 451 -13.63 2.68 -16.02
CA ARG A 451 -13.15 1.32 -15.71
C ARG A 451 -11.63 1.33 -15.59
N GLU A 452 -10.94 1.98 -16.53
CA GLU A 452 -9.48 2.14 -16.53
C GLU A 452 -8.95 2.71 -15.21
N ALA A 453 -9.51 3.81 -14.69
CA ALA A 453 -9.06 4.41 -13.43
C ALA A 453 -9.33 3.57 -12.16
N ARG A 454 -10.33 2.67 -12.19
CA ARG A 454 -10.65 1.76 -11.06
C ARG A 454 -9.72 0.54 -11.05
N GLU A 455 -9.29 0.11 -12.23
CA GLU A 455 -8.53 -1.10 -12.46
C GLU A 455 -7.01 -0.86 -12.58
N GLU A 456 -6.56 0.34 -12.97
CA GLU A 456 -5.13 0.72 -13.12
C GLU A 456 -4.36 0.60 -11.80
N GLY A 457 -4.84 1.25 -10.72
CA GLY A 457 -4.04 1.34 -9.49
C GLY A 457 -3.81 0.02 -8.76
N GLY A 458 -4.76 -0.93 -8.85
CA GLY A 458 -4.66 -2.23 -8.16
C GLY A 458 -3.79 -3.24 -8.90
N VAL A 459 -3.94 -3.33 -10.22
CA VAL A 459 -3.19 -4.31 -11.03
C VAL A 459 -1.73 -3.92 -11.17
N GLU A 460 -1.42 -2.63 -11.25
CA GLU A 460 -0.04 -2.13 -11.29
C GLU A 460 0.73 -2.43 -9.99
N ASP A 461 0.09 -2.26 -8.82
CA ASP A 461 0.69 -2.63 -7.53
C ASP A 461 0.95 -4.14 -7.46
N MET A 462 -0.04 -4.95 -7.84
CA MET A 462 0.11 -6.41 -7.89
C MET A 462 1.26 -6.81 -8.84
N ALA A 463 1.35 -6.20 -10.02
CA ALA A 463 2.43 -6.44 -10.98
C ALA A 463 3.81 -6.03 -10.43
N THR A 464 3.88 -4.91 -9.71
CA THR A 464 5.11 -4.44 -9.06
C THR A 464 5.60 -5.41 -7.99
N ARG A 465 4.69 -5.83 -7.09
CA ARG A 465 4.99 -6.80 -6.04
C ARG A 465 5.35 -8.17 -6.61
N LEU A 466 4.58 -8.66 -7.58
CA LEU A 466 4.83 -9.95 -8.24
C LEU A 466 6.14 -9.95 -9.02
N GLY A 467 6.44 -8.88 -9.75
CA GLY A 467 7.70 -8.72 -10.47
C GLY A 467 8.90 -8.69 -9.52
N HIS A 468 8.79 -7.98 -8.40
CA HIS A 468 9.82 -7.97 -7.38
C HIS A 468 10.11 -9.39 -6.85
N LEU A 469 9.06 -10.13 -6.48
CA LEU A 469 9.17 -11.53 -6.04
C LEU A 469 9.82 -12.40 -7.13
N ALA A 470 9.31 -12.31 -8.36
CA ALA A 470 9.80 -13.13 -9.46
C ALA A 470 11.28 -12.88 -9.75
N THR A 471 11.73 -11.62 -9.71
CA THR A 471 13.12 -11.25 -9.99
C THR A 471 14.06 -11.77 -8.91
N LEU A 472 13.72 -11.58 -7.63
CA LEU A 472 14.55 -12.07 -6.53
C LEU A 472 14.60 -13.60 -6.51
N HIS A 473 13.45 -14.25 -6.65
CA HIS A 473 13.37 -15.71 -6.69
C HIS A 473 14.21 -16.28 -7.83
N TRP A 474 14.10 -15.71 -9.03
CA TRP A 474 14.89 -16.14 -10.18
C TRP A 474 16.39 -15.97 -9.93
N ARG A 475 16.82 -14.84 -9.35
CA ARG A 475 18.25 -14.61 -9.02
C ARG A 475 18.81 -15.64 -8.05
N VAL A 476 18.01 -16.14 -7.12
CA VAL A 476 18.44 -17.14 -6.14
C VAL A 476 18.38 -18.55 -6.73
N TRP A 477 17.26 -18.93 -7.33
CA TRP A 477 16.95 -20.32 -7.64
C TRP A 477 17.23 -20.76 -9.07
N ALA A 478 17.31 -19.85 -10.04
CA ALA A 478 17.45 -20.23 -11.45
C ALA A 478 18.67 -21.13 -11.68
N GLN A 479 19.83 -20.74 -11.18
CA GLN A 479 21.07 -21.51 -11.32
C GLN A 479 21.15 -22.72 -10.37
N LEU A 480 20.35 -22.75 -9.31
CA LEU A 480 20.37 -23.86 -8.34
C LEU A 480 19.46 -25.01 -8.78
N VAL A 481 18.29 -24.67 -9.33
CA VAL A 481 17.19 -25.60 -9.56
C VAL A 481 16.76 -25.64 -11.02
N TYR A 482 16.45 -24.49 -11.64
CA TYR A 482 15.70 -24.46 -12.91
C TYR A 482 16.55 -24.59 -14.19
N LEU A 483 17.74 -24.00 -14.20
CA LEU A 483 18.64 -23.95 -15.37
C LEU A 483 19.75 -24.99 -15.30
N ARG A 484 19.89 -25.68 -14.17
CA ARG A 484 21.04 -26.54 -13.90
C ARG A 484 20.74 -27.97 -14.33
N ASP A 485 21.44 -28.44 -15.37
CA ASP A 485 21.67 -29.86 -15.61
C ASP A 485 22.62 -30.38 -14.53
N VAL A 486 22.08 -30.78 -13.36
CA VAL A 486 22.89 -31.27 -12.23
C VAL A 486 23.70 -32.52 -12.56
N ASP A 487 23.38 -33.20 -13.65
CA ASP A 487 24.15 -34.34 -14.14
C ASP A 487 25.56 -33.97 -14.62
N THR A 488 25.84 -32.68 -14.88
CA THR A 488 27.11 -32.24 -15.48
C THR A 488 28.22 -31.87 -14.46
N GLU A 489 27.91 -31.72 -13.18
CA GLU A 489 28.91 -31.36 -12.15
C GLU A 489 29.14 -32.44 -11.09
N MET A 490 28.23 -33.41 -10.95
CA MET A 490 28.49 -34.60 -10.13
C MET A 490 29.54 -35.52 -10.78
N THR A 491 29.75 -35.44 -12.09
CA THR A 491 30.80 -36.17 -12.81
C THR A 491 32.17 -35.47 -12.75
N ASN A 492 32.21 -34.13 -12.66
CA ASN A 492 33.47 -33.38 -12.66
C ASN A 492 34.14 -33.24 -11.29
N SER A 493 33.45 -33.58 -10.19
CA SER A 493 34.02 -33.51 -8.84
C SER A 493 34.66 -34.82 -8.36
N ASP A 494 34.40 -35.95 -9.01
CA ASP A 494 34.98 -37.26 -8.69
C ASP A 494 36.19 -37.65 -9.56
N GLU A 495 36.44 -36.98 -10.70
CA GLU A 495 37.59 -37.26 -11.57
C GLU A 495 38.86 -36.43 -11.25
N GLY A 496 38.79 -35.48 -10.32
CA GLY A 496 39.89 -34.53 -10.04
C GLY A 496 40.83 -34.89 -8.87
N ALA A 497 40.56 -35.96 -8.12
CA ALA A 497 41.34 -36.35 -6.94
C ALA A 497 42.13 -37.65 -7.17
N GLY A 498 42.92 -37.71 -8.25
CA GLY A 498 43.82 -38.81 -8.54
C GLY A 498 45.01 -38.35 -9.36
N TYR A 499 46.18 -38.32 -8.74
CA TYR A 499 47.51 -38.00 -9.29
C TYR A 499 47.74 -36.53 -9.69
N VAL A 500 48.46 -35.78 -8.85
CA VAL A 500 49.93 -35.54 -8.92
C VAL A 500 50.38 -34.88 -7.62
#